data_AF-A0A9E5NE89-F1
#
_entry.id   AF-A0A9E5NE89-F1
#
_cell.length_a   1.000
_cell.length_b   1.000
_cell.length_c   1.000
_cell.angle_alpha   90.00
_cell.angle_beta   90.00
_cell.angle_gamma   90.00
#
_symmetry.space_group_name_H-M   'P 1'
#
loop_
_entity.id
_entity.type
_entity.pdbx_description
1 polymer ?
#
loop_
_entity_poly.entity_id
_entity_poly.type
_entity_poly.pdbx_seq_one_letter_code
_entity_poly.pdbx_strand_id
1 'polypeptide(L)' 'GDERVIFKSYIDGSTHVFTPERVMEIQGIIGADIAMAFDECPPYPSSYEYVKGA' A
#
# COMPACT_ATOMS: atom_id res chain seq x y z
N GLY A 1 3.62 -5.23 -10.60
CA GLY A 1 3.65 -4.31 -9.46
C GLY A 1 4.96 -4.40 -8.71
N ASP A 2 5.39 -3.29 -8.11
CA ASP A 2 6.39 -3.31 -7.03
C ASP A 2 5.70 -3.83 -5.75
N GLU A 3 6.27 -4.84 -5.07
CA GLU A 3 5.67 -5.47 -3.88
C GLU A 3 5.68 -4.58 -2.61
N ARG A 4 6.05 -3.30 -2.73
CA ARG A 4 6.15 -2.37 -1.61
C ARG A 4 5.94 -0.93 -2.04
N VAL A 5 5.43 -0.12 -1.11
CA VAL A 5 5.35 1.34 -1.26
C VAL A 5 6.31 1.99 -0.27
N ILE A 6 7.16 2.88 -0.79
CA ILE A 6 8.05 3.71 0.03
C ILE A 6 7.52 5.15 -0.05
N PHE A 7 7.25 5.75 1.09
CA PHE A 7 6.76 7.12 1.15
C PHE A 7 7.39 7.88 2.30
N LYS A 8 7.34 9.20 2.21
CA LYS A 8 7.73 10.10 3.29
C LYS A 8 6.50 10.56 4.05
N SER A 9 6.55 10.45 5.37
CA SER A 9 5.57 11.01 6.28
C SER A 9 5.47 12.52 6.05
N TYR A 10 4.27 13.02 5.83
CA TYR A 10 4.01 14.46 5.73
C TYR A 10 4.04 15.17 7.09
N ILE A 11 4.07 14.40 8.19
CA ILE A 11 4.06 14.92 9.56
C ILE A 11 5.47 15.32 10.00
N ASP A 12 6.46 14.48 9.73
CA ASP A 12 7.83 14.62 10.24
C ASP A 12 8.94 14.36 9.20
N GLY A 13 8.58 14.02 7.96
CA GLY A 13 9.52 13.74 6.88
C GLY A 13 10.22 12.39 6.98
N SER A 14 9.90 11.57 7.98
CA SER A 14 10.45 10.22 8.13
C SER A 14 10.05 9.32 6.96
N THR A 15 10.91 8.37 6.59
CA THR A 15 10.65 7.46 5.47
C THR A 15 10.07 6.15 6.00
N HIS A 16 8.94 5.73 5.45
CA HIS A 16 8.26 4.50 5.78
C HIS A 16 8.21 3.57 4.57
N VAL A 17 8.19 2.26 4.85
CA VAL A 17 8.06 1.21 3.85
C VAL A 17 6.85 0.37 4.22
N PHE A 18 5.88 0.29 3.34
CA PHE A 18 4.72 -0.59 3.47
C PHE A 18 4.89 -1.78 2.53
N THR A 19 4.80 -2.97 3.10
CA THR A 19 4.69 -4.25 2.38
C THR A 19 3.37 -4.91 2.78
N PRO A 20 2.85 -5.88 2.00
CA PRO A 20 1.66 -6.63 2.37
C PRO A 20 1.71 -7.17 3.80
N GLU A 21 2.83 -7.79 4.19
CA GLU A 21 3.02 -8.41 5.51
C GLU A 21 2.98 -7.36 6.62
N ARG A 22 3.67 -6.23 6.42
CA ARG A 22 3.76 -5.14 7.40
C ARG A 22 2.41 -4.47 7.61
N VAL A 23 1.66 -4.24 6.54
CA VAL A 23 0.33 -3.62 6.59
C VAL A 23 -0.68 -4.54 7.30
N MET A 24 -0.60 -5.84 7.05
CA MET A 24 -1.44 -6.83 7.76
C MET A 24 -1.13 -6.91 9.25
N GLU A 25 0.16 -6.91 9.62
CA GLU A 25 0.59 -6.86 11.02
C GLU A 25 0.04 -5.61 11.74
N ILE A 26 0.14 -4.44 11.11
CA ILE A 26 -0.35 -3.18 11.68
C ILE A 26 -1.87 -3.22 11.90
N GLN A 27 -2.64 -3.72 10.93
CA GLN A 27 -4.10 -3.86 11.08
C GLN A 27 -4.46 -4.80 12.23
N GLY A 28 -3.69 -5.88 12.43
CA GLY A 28 -3.85 -6.80 13.57
C GLY A 28 -3.56 -6.14 14.92
N ILE A 29 -2.52 -5.30 15.00
CA ILE A 29 -2.18 -4.55 16.23
C ILE A 29 -3.26 -3.51 16.56
N ILE A 30 -3.81 -2.83 15.54
CA ILE A 30 -4.91 -1.88 15.71
C ILE A 30 -6.19 -2.59 16.18
N GLY A 31 -6.32 -3.90 15.92
CA GLY A 31 -7.49 -4.69 16.26
C GLY A 31 -8.66 -4.45 15.30
N ALA A 32 -8.38 -4.25 14.02
CA ALA A 32 -9.41 -3.99 13.02
C ALA A 32 -10.41 -5.17 12.93
N ASP A 33 -11.71 -4.87 13.02
CA ASP A 33 -12.77 -5.88 12.87
C ASP A 33 -12.82 -6.47 11.46
N ILE A 34 -12.47 -5.66 10.46
CA ILE A 34 -12.36 -6.03 9.05
C ILE A 34 -11.04 -5.49 8.52
N ALA A 35 -10.14 -6.37 8.14
CA ALA A 35 -8.86 -6.01 7.53
C ALA A 35 -9.00 -5.90 6.00
N MET A 36 -8.34 -4.90 5.42
CA MET A 36 -8.28 -4.68 3.97
C MET A 36 -6.98 -5.23 3.39
N ALA A 37 -7.08 -5.84 2.21
CA ALA A 37 -5.91 -6.25 1.43
C ALA A 37 -5.07 -5.03 1.06
N PHE A 38 -3.75 -5.20 1.03
CA PHE A 38 -2.86 -4.19 0.47
C PHE A 38 -2.90 -4.30 -1.05
N ASP A 39 -3.30 -3.23 -1.73
CA ASP A 39 -3.51 -3.17 -3.17
C ASP A 39 -2.85 -1.93 -3.79
N GLU A 40 -2.64 -1.98 -5.11
CA GLU A 40 -2.23 -0.82 -5.91
C GLU A 40 -3.47 -0.24 -6.60
N CYS A 41 -3.74 1.05 -6.38
CA CYS A 41 -4.78 1.76 -7.10
C CYS A 41 -4.17 2.47 -8.32
N PRO A 42 -4.31 1.91 -9.55
CA PRO A 42 -3.76 2.53 -10.73
C PRO A 42 -4.47 3.87 -11.01
N PRO A 43 -3.75 4.92 -11.47
CA PRO A 43 -4.35 6.22 -11.71
C PRO A 43 -5.35 6.18 -12.87
N TYR A 44 -6.37 7.04 -12.85
CA TYR A 44 -7.29 7.20 -13.98
C TYR A 44 -7.00 8.51 -14.73
N PRO A 45 -6.82 8.49 -16.07
CA PRO A 45 -6.76 7.32 -16.96
C PRO A 45 -5.40 6.60 -16.95
N SER A 46 -5.41 5.27 -17.10
CA SER A 46 -4.22 4.43 -17.28
C SER A 46 -4.31 3.57 -18.53
N SER A 47 -3.17 3.14 -19.07
CA SER A 47 -3.14 2.20 -20.19
C SER A 47 -3.56 0.80 -19.73
N TYR A 48 -4.17 0.02 -20.63
CA TYR A 48 -4.57 -1.36 -20.34
C TYR A 48 -3.37 -2.22 -19.91
N GLU A 49 -2.22 -2.07 -20.57
CA GLU A 49 -1.00 -2.83 -20.25
C GLU A 49 -0.49 -2.54 -18.84
N TYR A 50 -0.59 -1.29 -18.37
CA TYR A 50 -0.22 -0.94 -16.99
C TYR A 50 -1.15 -1.61 -15.98
N VAL A 51 -2.47 -1.42 -16.16
CA VAL A 51 -3.49 -1.97 -15.24
C VAL A 51 -3.43 -3.49 -15.19
N LYS A 52 -3.10 -4.16 -16.29
CA LYS A 52 -2.95 -5.62 -16.34
C LYS A 52 -1.72 -6.12 -15.59
N GLY A 53 -0.67 -5.30 -15.47
CA GLY A 53 0.58 -5.65 -14.80
C GLY A 53 0.71 -5.14 -13.36
N ALA A 54 -0.26 -4.33 -12.91
CA ALA A 54 -0.46 -3.95 -11.51
C ALA A 54 -0.99 -5.16 -10.74
#